data_AF-A0A1M6D8P6-F1
#
_entry.id   AF-A0A1M6D8P6-F1
#
_cell.length_a   1.000
_cell.length_b   1.000
_cell.length_c   1.000
_cell.angle_alpha   90.00
_cell.angle_beta   90.00
_cell.angle_gamma   90.00
#
_symmetry.space_group_name_H-M   'P 1'
#
loop_
_entity.id
_entity.type
_entity.pdbx_description
1 polymer ?
#
loop_
_entity_poly.entity_id
_entity_poly.type
_entity_poly.pdbx_seq_one_letter_code
_entity_poly.pdbx_strand_id
1 'polypeptide(L)'
;MDKSLKELLVKNFRFTIIIIMGITVAVLSLLGIKIAFAYFIGAILGLINFMSSGIIMGKYFLKKPILINIGYMLRILLIILVAIPFTNDLIMFLAYLGGFISHHICLIFYWIFIKERK
;
A
#
# COMPACT_ATOMS: atom_id res chain seq x y z
N MET A 1 -8.59 3.43 19.41
CA MET A 1 -8.25 2.32 18.50
C MET A 1 -7.73 1.20 19.37
N ASP A 2 -8.19 -0.03 19.12
CA ASP A 2 -7.77 -1.18 19.89
C ASP A 2 -6.23 -1.40 19.81
N LYS A 3 -5.64 -1.85 20.91
CA LYS A 3 -4.18 -2.03 21.03
C LYS A 3 -3.68 -3.13 20.10
N SER A 4 -4.43 -4.22 19.95
CA SER A 4 -4.05 -5.33 19.07
C SER A 4 -4.06 -4.92 17.60
N LEU A 5 -5.06 -4.11 17.19
CA LEU A 5 -5.14 -3.56 15.84
C LEU A 5 -3.96 -2.62 15.56
N LYS A 6 -3.61 -1.74 16.50
CA LYS A 6 -2.46 -0.84 16.37
C LYS A 6 -1.16 -1.62 16.19
N GLU A 7 -0.93 -2.64 17.00
CA GLU A 7 0.26 -3.48 16.89
C GLU A 7 0.32 -4.23 15.56
N LEU A 8 -0.81 -4.74 15.07
CA LEU A 8 -0.89 -5.41 13.77
C LEU A 8 -0.51 -4.46 12.64
N LEU A 9 -1.07 -3.24 12.63
CA LEU A 9 -0.76 -2.24 11.61
C LEU A 9 0.73 -1.88 11.61
N VAL A 10 1.33 -1.65 12.78
CA VAL A 10 2.76 -1.29 12.89
C VAL A 10 3.68 -2.45 12.48
N LYS A 11 3.37 -3.69 12.90
CA LYS A 11 4.17 -4.87 12.52
C LYS A 11 4.11 -5.13 11.02
N ASN A 12 2.92 -5.06 10.41
CA ASN A 12 2.76 -5.21 8.98
C ASN A 12 3.47 -4.08 8.20
N PHE A 13 3.36 -2.83 8.67
CA PHE A 13 4.04 -1.69 8.06
C PHE A 13 5.56 -1.89 7.99
N ARG A 14 6.19 -2.26 9.12
CA ARG A 14 7.64 -2.49 9.19
C ARG A 14 8.08 -3.62 8.25
N PHE A 15 7.36 -4.74 8.27
CA PHE A 15 7.66 -5.87 7.39
C PHE A 15 7.55 -5.48 5.91
N THR A 16 6.47 -4.80 5.54
CA THR A 16 6.18 -4.44 4.16
C THR A 16 7.17 -3.40 3.61
N ILE A 17 7.59 -2.42 4.42
CA ILE A 17 8.61 -1.45 4.01
C ILE A 17 9.93 -2.11 3.64
N ILE A 18 10.39 -3.07 4.45
CA ILE A 18 11.67 -3.75 4.20
C ILE A 18 11.62 -4.47 2.85
N ILE A 19 10.53 -5.17 2.57
CA ILE A 19 10.34 -5.89 1.30
C ILE A 19 10.21 -4.92 0.12
N ILE A 20 9.39 -3.88 0.25
CA ILE A 20 9.19 -2.88 -0.81
C ILE A 20 10.52 -2.20 -1.15
N MET A 21 11.34 -1.86 -0.15
CA MET A 21 12.67 -1.28 -0.40
C MET A 21 13.55 -2.26 -1.16
N GLY A 22 13.59 -3.54 -0.77
CA GLY A 22 14.34 -4.57 -1.49
C GLY A 22 13.91 -4.71 -2.96
N ILE A 23 12.60 -4.77 -3.22
CA ILE A 23 12.09 -4.85 -4.59
C ILE A 23 12.39 -3.55 -5.36
N THR A 24 12.26 -2.38 -4.72
CA THR A 24 12.56 -1.09 -5.35
C THR A 24 14.01 -1.00 -5.78
N VAL A 25 14.95 -1.48 -4.95
CA VAL A 25 16.38 -1.56 -5.31
C VAL A 25 16.59 -2.51 -6.48
N ALA A 26 15.93 -3.67 -6.51
CA ALA A 26 16.01 -4.57 -7.65
C ALA A 26 15.48 -3.94 -8.94
N VAL A 27 14.34 -3.25 -8.88
CA VAL A 27 13.77 -2.51 -10.03
C VAL A 27 14.72 -1.39 -10.46
N LEU A 28 15.35 -0.69 -9.52
CA LEU A 28 16.34 0.36 -9.81
C LEU A 28 17.52 -0.20 -10.60
N SER A 29 18.06 -1.35 -10.19
CA SER A 29 19.17 -2.00 -10.88
C SER A 29 18.81 -2.52 -12.27
N LEU A 30 17.58 -2.98 -12.48
CA LEU A 30 17.16 -3.64 -13.72
C LEU A 30 16.55 -2.69 -14.75
N LEU A 31 15.76 -1.71 -14.30
CA LEU A 31 14.91 -0.87 -15.15
C LEU A 31 15.21 0.63 -14.99
N GLY A 32 16.12 1.00 -14.09
CA GLY A 32 16.57 2.37 -13.90
C GLY A 32 15.66 3.22 -13.01
N ILE A 33 16.14 4.44 -12.72
CA ILE A 33 15.62 5.24 -11.62
C ILE A 33 14.19 5.75 -11.82
N LYS A 34 13.79 6.07 -13.05
CA LYS A 34 12.43 6.57 -13.35
C LYS A 34 11.37 5.49 -13.05
N ILE A 35 11.64 4.26 -13.51
CA ILE A 35 10.73 3.12 -13.34
C ILE A 35 10.70 2.70 -11.86
N ALA A 36 11.86 2.62 -11.21
CA ALA A 36 11.94 2.32 -9.78
C ALA A 36 11.24 3.36 -8.91
N PHE A 37 11.33 4.63 -9.27
CA PHE A 37 10.61 5.70 -8.59
C PHE A 37 9.10 5.55 -8.74
N ALA A 38 8.60 5.31 -9.95
CA ALA A 38 7.17 5.07 -10.18
C ALA A 38 6.66 3.86 -9.36
N TYR A 39 7.42 2.77 -9.35
CA TYR A 39 7.15 1.59 -8.52
C TYR A 39 7.11 1.94 -7.03
N PHE A 40 8.11 2.67 -6.52
CA PHE A 40 8.18 3.06 -5.11
C PHE A 40 6.98 3.91 -4.70
N ILE A 41 6.59 4.89 -5.52
CA ILE A 41 5.40 5.72 -5.27
C ILE A 41 4.15 4.85 -5.18
N GLY A 42 3.95 3.92 -6.11
CA GLY A 42 2.82 2.99 -6.06
C GLY A 42 2.80 2.16 -4.78
N ALA A 43 3.94 1.62 -4.37
CA ALA A 43 4.07 0.78 -3.20
C ALA A 43 3.82 1.54 -1.88
N ILE A 44 4.34 2.77 -1.76
CA ILE A 44 4.03 3.66 -0.64
C ILE A 44 2.54 4.01 -0.61
N LEU A 45 1.92 4.23 -1.77
CA LEU A 45 0.50 4.54 -1.83
C LEU A 45 -0.38 3.36 -1.41
N GLY A 46 0.01 2.13 -1.78
CA GLY A 46 -0.60 0.91 -1.27
C GLY A 46 -0.54 0.82 0.26
N LEU A 47 0.61 1.13 0.83
CA LEU A 47 0.82 1.14 2.27
C LEU A 47 -0.02 2.20 2.99
N ILE A 48 -0.08 3.42 2.45
CA ILE A 48 -0.94 4.49 2.96
C ILE A 48 -2.41 4.05 2.90
N ASN A 49 -2.85 3.49 1.77
CA ASN A 49 -4.21 3.00 1.59
C ASN A 49 -4.59 1.96 2.65
N PHE A 50 -3.70 1.00 2.95
CA PHE A 50 -3.91 0.00 3.99
C PHE A 50 -3.97 0.61 5.39
N MET A 51 -3.01 1.48 5.74
CA MET A 51 -2.95 2.14 7.05
C MET A 51 -4.19 3.00 7.29
N SER A 52 -4.59 3.81 6.31
CA SER A 52 -5.82 4.60 6.37
C SER A 52 -7.05 3.71 6.52
N SER A 53 -7.11 2.57 5.81
CA SER A 53 -8.17 1.58 5.97
C SER A 53 -8.28 1.10 7.42
N GLY A 54 -7.16 0.65 8.00
CA GLY A 54 -7.12 0.13 9.37
C GLY A 54 -7.53 1.17 10.40
N ILE A 55 -7.09 2.42 10.24
CA ILE A 55 -7.44 3.53 11.15
C ILE A 55 -8.93 3.87 11.05
N ILE A 56 -9.46 4.02 9.83
CA ILE A 56 -10.88 4.38 9.60
C ILE A 56 -11.77 3.26 10.13
N MET A 57 -11.47 2.01 9.78
CA MET A 57 -12.20 0.84 10.24
C MET A 57 -12.16 0.75 11.77
N GLY A 58 -10.97 0.81 12.38
CA GLY A 58 -10.80 0.74 13.83
C GLY A 58 -11.47 1.85 14.62
N LYS A 59 -11.82 2.98 13.99
CA LYS A 59 -12.49 4.12 14.63
C LYS A 59 -13.99 4.19 14.35
N TYR A 60 -14.44 3.74 13.18
CA TYR A 60 -15.78 4.02 12.67
C TYR A 60 -16.61 2.81 12.24
N PHE A 61 -16.07 1.58 12.22
CA PHE A 61 -16.68 0.37 11.62
C PHE A 61 -18.16 0.13 11.97
N LEU A 62 -18.60 0.50 13.17
CA LEU A 62 -19.99 0.32 13.62
C LEU A 62 -20.70 1.64 13.98
N LYS A 63 -19.99 2.78 13.88
CA LYS A 63 -20.48 4.07 14.36
C LYS A 63 -20.94 4.99 13.25
N LYS A 64 -20.23 4.98 12.12
CA LYS A 64 -20.42 5.96 11.03
C LYS A 64 -20.16 5.32 9.66
N PRO A 65 -21.06 4.46 9.16
CA PRO A 65 -20.86 3.72 7.90
C PRO A 65 -20.64 4.65 6.70
N ILE A 66 -21.29 5.81 6.67
CA ILE A 66 -21.11 6.82 5.62
C ILE A 66 -19.65 7.31 5.55
N LEU A 67 -18.99 7.53 6.69
CA LEU A 67 -17.59 7.96 6.72
C LEU A 67 -16.63 6.89 6.18
N ILE A 68 -16.97 5.61 6.33
CA ILE A 68 -16.19 4.51 5.76
C ILE A 68 -16.26 4.56 4.22
N ASN A 69 -17.46 4.75 3.67
CA ASN A 69 -17.67 4.86 2.23
C ASN A 69 -17.00 6.10 1.64
N ILE A 70 -17.13 7.26 2.29
CA ILE A 70 -16.44 8.49 1.86
C ILE A 70 -14.93 8.28 1.90
N GLY A 71 -14.40 7.70 2.99
CA GLY A 71 -12.97 7.40 3.11
C GLY A 71 -12.48 6.40 2.07
N TYR A 72 -13.31 5.45 1.64
CA TYR A 72 -13.00 4.56 0.53
C TYR A 72 -12.92 5.31 -0.81
N MET A 73 -13.90 6.15 -1.12
CA MET A 73 -13.91 6.96 -2.34
C MET A 73 -12.70 7.91 -2.42
N LEU A 74 -12.37 8.60 -1.33
CA LEU A 74 -11.21 9.48 -1.27
C LEU A 74 -9.88 8.75 -1.52
N ARG A 75 -9.76 7.49 -1.06
CA ARG A 75 -8.56 6.69 -1.29
C ARG A 75 -8.43 6.23 -2.73
N ILE A 76 -9.53 5.83 -3.38
CA ILE A 76 -9.53 5.53 -4.82
C ILE A 76 -9.14 6.77 -5.62
N LEU A 77 -9.75 7.92 -5.30
CA LEU A 77 -9.43 9.18 -5.98
C LEU A 77 -7.94 9.52 -5.83
N LEU A 78 -7.38 9.37 -4.64
CA LEU A 78 -5.95 9.58 -4.40
C LEU A 78 -5.08 8.65 -5.27
N ILE A 79 -5.43 7.36 -5.37
CA ILE A 79 -4.72 6.39 -6.22
C ILE A 79 -4.77 6.80 -7.69
N ILE A 80 -5.91 7.29 -8.17
CA ILE A 80 -6.05 7.75 -9.56
C ILE A 80 -5.25 9.02 -9.79
N LEU A 81 -5.36 10.02 -8.91
CA LEU A 81 -4.67 11.31 -9.05
C LEU A 81 -3.15 11.15 -9.06
N VAL A 82 -2.59 10.28 -8.20
CA VAL A 82 -1.15 10.00 -8.16
C VAL A 82 -0.69 9.21 -9.40
N ALA A 83 -1.59 8.51 -10.09
CA ALA A 83 -1.26 7.78 -11.31
C ALA A 83 -1.10 8.70 -12.54
N ILE A 84 -1.78 9.86 -12.56
CA ILE A 84 -1.81 10.80 -13.70
C ILE A 84 -0.42 11.13 -14.26
N PRO A 85 0.60 11.47 -13.44
CA PRO A 85 1.93 11.79 -13.96
C PRO A 85 2.59 10.66 -14.76
N PHE A 86 2.15 9.41 -14.59
CA PHE A 86 2.74 8.24 -15.22
C PHE A 86 1.97 7.78 -16.46
N THR A 87 0.77 8.30 -16.75
CA THR A 87 -0.10 7.75 -17.82
C THR A 87 0.45 7.93 -19.23
N ASN A 88 1.37 8.87 -19.43
CA ASN A 88 1.99 9.13 -20.73
C ASN A 88 3.07 8.10 -21.09
N ASP A 89 3.51 7.29 -20.13
CA ASP A 89 4.50 6.23 -20.34
C ASP A 89 3.95 4.94 -19.75
N LEU A 90 3.59 3.99 -20.63
CA LEU A 90 3.00 2.72 -20.24
C LEU A 90 3.88 1.95 -19.24
N ILE A 91 5.21 2.00 -19.39
CA ILE A 91 6.13 1.27 -18.52
C ILE A 91 6.13 1.89 -17.13
N MET A 92 6.18 3.23 -17.03
CA MET A 92 6.09 3.91 -15.72
C MET A 92 4.73 3.70 -15.06
N PHE A 93 3.64 3.75 -15.83
CA PHE A 93 2.30 3.48 -15.31
C PHE A 93 2.17 2.04 -14.78
N LEU A 94 2.68 1.05 -15.53
CA LEU A 94 2.70 -0.35 -15.10
C LEU A 94 3.59 -0.55 -13.87
N ALA A 95 4.72 0.14 -13.78
CA ALA A 95 5.59 0.09 -12.60
C ALA A 95 4.88 0.64 -11.36
N TYR A 96 4.19 1.77 -11.49
CA TYR A 96 3.34 2.33 -10.45
C TYR A 96 2.26 1.34 -9.99
N LEU A 97 1.50 0.76 -10.92
CA LEU A 97 0.49 -0.25 -10.60
C LEU A 97 1.11 -1.49 -9.93
N GLY A 98 2.27 -1.94 -10.44
CA GLY A 98 3.02 -3.05 -9.88
C GLY A 98 3.45 -2.79 -8.43
N GLY A 99 3.89 -1.57 -8.12
CA GLY A 99 4.17 -1.14 -6.75
C GLY A 99 2.94 -1.17 -5.87
N PHE A 100 1.82 -0.62 -6.34
CA PHE A 100 0.58 -0.59 -5.57
C PHE A 100 0.07 -2.01 -5.24
N ILE A 101 0.13 -2.92 -6.22
CA ILE A 101 -0.27 -4.32 -6.08
C ILE A 101 0.70 -5.10 -5.20
N SER A 102 2.01 -4.84 -5.29
CA SER A 102 3.02 -5.56 -4.50
C SER A 102 2.83 -5.39 -3.00
N HIS A 103 2.33 -4.24 -2.54
CA HIS A 103 1.92 -4.05 -1.15
C HIS A 103 0.87 -5.10 -0.71
N HIS A 104 -0.14 -5.36 -1.55
CA HIS A 104 -1.20 -6.32 -1.24
C HIS A 104 -0.66 -7.75 -1.21
N ILE A 105 0.28 -8.08 -2.11
CA ILE A 105 1.00 -9.35 -2.08
C ILE A 105 1.77 -9.48 -0.74
N CYS A 106 2.51 -8.45 -0.33
CA CYS A 106 3.23 -8.45 0.95
C CYS A 106 2.29 -8.65 2.15
N LEU A 107 1.11 -8.02 2.12
CA LEU A 107 0.09 -8.19 3.14
C LEU A 107 -0.38 -9.65 3.22
N ILE A 108 -0.69 -10.28 2.09
CA ILE A 108 -1.09 -11.70 2.05
C ILE A 108 0.01 -12.59 2.65
N PHE A 109 1.27 -12.37 2.25
CA PHE A 109 2.41 -13.11 2.80
C PHE A 109 2.56 -12.93 4.32
N TYR A 110 2.38 -11.69 4.82
CA TYR A 110 2.43 -11.41 6.25
C TYR A 110 1.36 -12.20 7.02
N TRP A 111 0.14 -12.27 6.50
CA TRP A 111 -0.95 -12.98 7.15
C TRP A 111 -0.70 -14.50 7.20
N ILE A 112 -0.42 -15.10 6.05
CA ILE A 112 -0.26 -16.56 5.94
C ILE A 112 0.96 -17.06 6.73
N PHE A 113 2.11 -16.39 6.59
CA PHE A 113 3.36 -16.99 7.06
C PHE A 113 3.84 -16.48 8.43
N ILE A 114 3.43 -15.28 8.83
CA ILE A 114 3.90 -14.64 10.07
C ILE A 114 2.82 -14.63 11.14
N LYS A 115 1.57 -14.31 10.79
CA LYS A 115 0.50 -14.19 11.78
C LYS A 115 -0.08 -15.54 12.18
N GLU A 116 -0.38 -16.43 11.23
CA GLU A 116 -0.98 -17.74 11.54
C GLU A 116 -0.01 -18.72 12.23
N ARG A 117 1.29 -18.43 12.26
CA ARG A 117 2.31 -19.24 12.96
C ARG A 117 2.57 -18.82 14.41
N LYS A 118 1.82 -17.86 14.95
CA LYS A 118 1.89 -17.42 16.36
C LYS A 118 0.56 -17.60 17.05
#